data_AF-A0A8J4R3J0-F1
#
_entry.id   AF-A0A8J4R3J0-F1
#
_cell.length_a   1.000
_cell.length_b   1.000
_cell.length_c   1.000
_cell.angle_alpha   90.00
_cell.angle_beta   90.00
_cell.angle_gamma   90.00
#
_symmetry.space_group_name_H-M   'P 1'
#
loop_
_entity.id
_entity.type
_entity.pdbx_description
1 polymer ?
#
loop_
_entity_poly.entity_id
_entity_poly.type
_entity_poly.pdbx_seq_one_letter_code
_entity_poly.pdbx_strand_id
1 'polypeptide(L)'
;MQDLRVDLIEPGRLICTFKVPQHLLMLVIFYMVVDLVSSAVIYGVGAPATRVSVEINISYLDAAFADLGKVLLEEIEIEARVLRVGKAIGVVSVEFRKETGKIIAEGRHTFSFLSLVGHFLHCHLHLSDTYPSIAATSFYKLKALSIIESQYNDSDL
;
A
#
# COMPACT_ATOMS: atom_id res chain seq x y z
N MET A 1 -12.85 -2.67 6.76
CA MET A 1 -11.76 -3.32 5.98
C MET A 1 -11.99 -4.83 5.99
N GLN A 2 -13.15 -5.31 5.54
CA GLN A 2 -13.45 -6.76 5.46
C GLN A 2 -13.31 -7.31 4.04
N ASP A 3 -12.91 -6.46 3.08
CA ASP A 3 -12.95 -6.75 1.65
C ASP A 3 -11.56 -6.92 1.00
N LEU A 4 -10.48 -6.87 1.79
CA LEU A 4 -9.10 -7.13 1.34
C LEU A 4 -8.63 -8.47 1.89
N ARG A 5 -8.47 -9.47 1.02
CA ARG A 5 -7.99 -10.80 1.36
C ARG A 5 -6.57 -10.96 0.85
N VAL A 6 -5.66 -11.35 1.72
CA VAL A 6 -4.29 -11.69 1.31
C VAL A 6 -4.28 -13.13 0.81
N ASP A 7 -3.79 -13.35 -0.41
CA ASP A 7 -3.74 -14.67 -1.03
C ASP A 7 -2.33 -15.27 -0.97
N LEU A 8 -1.29 -14.44 -1.14
CA LEU A 8 0.11 -14.86 -1.09
C LEU A 8 1.00 -13.73 -0.57
N ILE A 9 1.94 -14.06 0.31
CA ILE A 9 3.03 -13.16 0.71
C ILE A 9 4.35 -13.88 0.51
N GLU A 10 5.23 -13.28 -0.27
CA GLU A 10 6.62 -13.69 -0.48
C GLU A 10 7.54 -12.49 -0.18
N PRO A 11 8.83 -12.71 0.15
CA PRO A 11 9.76 -11.60 0.30
C PRO A 11 9.82 -10.74 -0.97
N GLY A 12 9.28 -9.53 -0.91
CA GLY A 12 9.28 -8.56 -2.02
C GLY A 12 8.09 -8.68 -2.96
N ARG A 13 7.12 -9.55 -2.66
CA ARG A 13 5.91 -9.73 -3.47
C ARG A 13 4.69 -10.06 -2.60
N LEU A 14 3.56 -9.43 -2.88
CA LEU A 14 2.30 -9.69 -2.19
C LEU A 14 1.18 -9.76 -3.22
N ILE A 15 0.32 -10.76 -3.10
CA ILE A 15 -0.90 -10.91 -3.89
C ILE A 15 -2.08 -10.86 -2.93
N CYS A 16 -3.02 -9.97 -3.21
CA CYS A 16 -4.25 -9.87 -2.46
C CYS A 16 -5.43 -9.61 -3.39
N THR A 17 -6.56 -10.19 -3.04
CA THR A 17 -7.83 -9.95 -3.71
C THR A 17 -8.58 -8.86 -2.97
N PHE A 18 -9.09 -7.89 -3.70
CA PHE A 18 -9.90 -6.81 -3.16
C PHE A 18 -11.25 -6.75 -3.87
N LYS A 19 -12.31 -6.77 -3.07
CA LYS A 19 -13.66 -6.53 -3.57
C LYS A 19 -13.95 -5.04 -3.48
N VAL A 20 -14.11 -4.39 -4.63
CA VAL A 20 -14.35 -2.93 -4.67
C VAL A 20 -15.75 -2.64 -4.14
N PRO A 21 -15.89 -1.89 -3.03
CA PRO A 21 -17.20 -1.64 -2.48
C PRO A 21 -17.87 -0.43 -3.17
N GLN A 22 -19.20 -0.45 -3.27
CA GLN A 22 -20.04 0.42 -4.14
C GLN A 22 -19.98 1.95 -3.91
N HIS A 23 -19.11 2.46 -3.05
CA HIS A 23 -19.12 3.87 -2.64
C HIS A 23 -18.29 4.76 -3.57
N LEU A 24 -18.83 5.95 -3.86
CA LEU A 24 -18.35 7.01 -4.76
C LEU A 24 -16.91 7.55 -4.53
N LEU A 25 -16.14 6.98 -3.61
CA LEU A 25 -14.75 7.37 -3.32
C LEU A 25 -13.73 6.35 -3.85
N MET A 26 -14.04 5.69 -4.98
CA MET A 26 -13.14 4.70 -5.61
C MET A 26 -11.70 5.19 -5.68
N LEU A 27 -11.46 6.40 -6.20
CA LEU A 27 -10.10 6.97 -6.31
C LEU A 27 -9.35 6.94 -4.96
N VAL A 28 -9.99 7.40 -3.88
CA VAL A 28 -9.39 7.44 -2.53
C VAL A 28 -9.09 6.02 -2.03
N ILE A 29 -9.95 5.05 -2.34
CA ILE A 29 -9.76 3.64 -1.98
C ILE A 29 -8.53 3.08 -2.71
N PHE A 30 -8.34 3.34 -4.00
CA PHE A 30 -7.15 2.88 -4.74
C PHE A 30 -5.86 3.45 -4.14
N TYR A 31 -5.83 4.75 -3.82
CA TYR A 31 -4.67 5.35 -3.14
C TYR A 31 -4.38 4.69 -1.80
N MET A 32 -5.42 4.44 -0.99
CA MET A 32 -5.28 3.78 0.31
C MET A 32 -4.77 2.34 0.16
N VAL A 33 -5.32 1.57 -0.79
CA VAL A 33 -4.92 0.19 -1.06
C VAL A 33 -3.47 0.14 -1.54
N VAL A 34 -3.06 1.00 -2.48
CA VAL A 34 -1.66 1.10 -2.91
C VAL A 34 -0.74 1.43 -1.73
N ASP A 35 -1.13 2.39 -0.88
CA ASP A 35 -0.32 2.77 0.29
C ASP A 35 -0.16 1.60 1.27
N LEU A 36 -1.26 0.90 1.55
CA LEU A 36 -1.30 -0.21 2.51
C LEU A 36 -0.54 -1.44 2.01
N VAL A 37 -0.82 -1.89 0.79
CA VAL A 37 -0.19 -3.10 0.23
C VAL A 37 1.30 -2.87 0.01
N SER A 38 1.70 -1.72 -0.55
CA SER A 38 3.13 -1.36 -0.67
C SER A 38 3.82 -1.31 0.68
N SER A 39 3.05 -1.05 1.73
CA SER A 39 3.60 -1.08 3.07
C SER A 39 3.91 -2.49 3.53
N ALA A 40 2.95 -3.39 3.38
CA ALA A 40 3.13 -4.79 3.73
C ALA A 40 4.30 -5.43 2.99
N VAL A 41 4.42 -5.22 1.67
CA VAL A 41 5.48 -5.86 0.88
C VAL A 41 6.88 -5.41 1.31
N ILE A 42 7.04 -4.13 1.63
CA ILE A 42 8.32 -3.56 2.05
C ILE A 42 8.71 -4.00 3.45
N TYR A 43 7.72 -4.20 4.30
CA TYR A 43 7.96 -4.79 5.60
C TYR A 43 8.44 -6.25 5.45
N GLY A 44 7.84 -7.02 4.54
CA GLY A 44 8.24 -8.40 4.24
C GLY A 44 9.66 -8.60 3.70
N VAL A 45 10.32 -7.55 3.19
CA VAL A 45 11.75 -7.60 2.79
C VAL A 45 12.71 -7.13 3.88
N GLY A 46 12.23 -6.92 5.11
CA GLY A 46 13.05 -6.52 6.26
C GLY A 46 13.50 -5.05 6.22
N ALA A 47 12.81 -4.19 5.47
CA ALA A 47 13.12 -2.77 5.43
C ALA A 47 12.57 -2.04 6.68
N PRO A 48 13.13 -0.86 7.04
CA PRO A 48 12.67 -0.12 8.22
C PRO A 48 11.17 0.21 8.17
N ALA A 49 10.47 -0.05 9.28
CA ALA A 49 9.06 0.28 9.42
C ALA A 49 8.81 1.80 9.41
N THR A 50 9.79 2.59 9.86
CA THR A 50 9.73 4.06 9.87
C THR A 50 10.01 4.64 8.50
N ARG A 51 8.96 5.07 7.81
CA ARG A 51 9.03 5.67 6.49
C ARG A 51 7.88 6.63 6.24
N VAL A 52 8.05 7.46 5.22
CA VAL A 52 7.01 8.37 4.72
C VAL A 52 6.78 8.12 3.24
N SER A 53 5.52 8.17 2.81
CA SER A 53 5.15 8.13 1.40
C SER A 53 5.58 9.45 0.76
N VAL A 54 6.44 9.38 -0.27
CA VAL A 54 6.97 10.55 -0.98
C VAL A 54 6.12 10.83 -2.22
N GLU A 55 5.71 9.78 -2.93
CA GLU A 55 4.91 9.88 -4.14
C GLU A 55 4.06 8.62 -4.30
N ILE A 56 2.78 8.80 -4.62
CA ILE A 56 1.88 7.73 -5.05
C ILE A 56 1.31 8.15 -6.41
N ASN A 57 1.63 7.38 -7.44
CA ASN A 57 1.12 7.55 -8.78
C ASN A 57 0.23 6.35 -9.13
N ILE A 58 -0.95 6.59 -9.71
CA ILE A 58 -1.84 5.54 -10.20
C ILE A 58 -2.21 5.86 -11.64
N SER A 59 -1.85 4.96 -12.53
CA SER A 59 -2.16 5.02 -13.96
C SER A 59 -3.28 4.05 -14.29
N TYR A 60 -4.44 4.56 -14.71
CA TYR A 60 -5.59 3.74 -15.14
C TYR A 60 -5.42 3.37 -16.61
N LEU A 61 -5.27 2.08 -16.90
CA LEU A 61 -4.95 1.55 -18.23
C LEU A 61 -6.19 1.05 -18.99
N ASP A 62 -7.25 0.66 -18.28
CA ASP A 62 -8.48 0.12 -18.89
C ASP A 62 -9.65 1.11 -18.79
N ALA A 63 -10.35 1.31 -19.91
CA ALA A 63 -11.50 2.20 -20.01
C ALA A 63 -12.73 1.70 -19.23
N ALA A 64 -12.75 0.42 -18.83
CA ALA A 64 -13.80 -0.14 -17.97
C ALA A 64 -13.91 0.57 -16.60
N PHE A 65 -12.87 1.32 -16.21
CA PHE A 65 -12.89 2.17 -15.02
C PHE A 65 -13.74 3.44 -15.17
N ALA A 66 -14.04 3.85 -16.41
CA ALA A 66 -14.93 4.98 -16.68
C ALA A 66 -16.40 4.63 -16.35
N ASP A 67 -16.76 3.36 -16.49
CA ASP A 67 -18.03 2.82 -16.02
C ASP A 67 -17.89 2.41 -14.54
N LEU A 68 -17.73 3.42 -13.68
CA LEU A 68 -17.63 3.32 -12.22
C LEU A 68 -18.70 2.39 -11.61
N GLY A 69 -19.84 2.17 -12.28
CA GLY A 69 -20.89 1.28 -11.81
C GLY A 69 -20.61 -0.22 -11.98
N LYS A 70 -19.74 -0.63 -12.90
CA LYS A 70 -19.50 -2.04 -13.26
C LYS A 70 -18.34 -2.68 -12.49
N VAL A 71 -17.32 -1.88 -12.15
CA VAL A 71 -16.15 -2.30 -11.38
C VAL A 71 -16.50 -2.62 -9.92
N LEU A 72 -17.60 -2.07 -9.39
CA LEU A 72 -18.02 -2.22 -7.98
C LEU A 72 -18.50 -3.63 -7.58
N LEU A 73 -18.56 -4.57 -8.53
CA LEU A 73 -19.00 -5.94 -8.29
C LEU A 73 -17.95 -6.97 -8.68
N GLU A 74 -16.85 -6.55 -9.31
CA GLU A 74 -15.78 -7.44 -9.74
C GLU A 74 -14.72 -7.56 -8.64
N GLU A 75 -14.26 -8.79 -8.42
CA GLU A 75 -13.08 -9.03 -7.59
C GLU A 75 -11.83 -8.66 -8.40
N ILE A 76 -10.95 -7.87 -7.79
CA ILE A 76 -9.73 -7.40 -8.42
C ILE A 76 -8.56 -8.04 -7.70
N GLU A 77 -7.71 -8.71 -8.46
CA GLU A 77 -6.43 -9.19 -7.97
C GLU A 77 -5.43 -8.03 -7.96
N ILE A 78 -4.76 -7.85 -6.83
CA ILE A 78 -3.75 -6.82 -6.62
C ILE A 78 -2.43 -7.53 -6.40
N GLU A 79 -1.48 -7.27 -7.27
CA GLU A 79 -0.12 -7.78 -7.15
C GLU A 79 0.83 -6.62 -6.86
N ALA A 80 1.47 -6.63 -5.69
CA ALA A 80 2.47 -5.66 -5.33
C ALA A 80 3.87 -6.27 -5.33
N ARG A 81 4.83 -5.56 -5.91
CA ARG A 81 6.22 -5.99 -6.07
C ARG A 81 7.19 -4.87 -5.70
N VAL A 82 8.18 -5.22 -4.88
CA VAL A 82 9.28 -4.32 -4.57
C VAL A 82 10.15 -4.18 -5.81
N LEU A 83 10.24 -2.96 -6.36
CA LEU A 83 11.15 -2.67 -7.46
C LEU A 83 12.55 -2.37 -6.96
N ARG A 84 12.66 -1.66 -5.84
CA ARG A 84 13.93 -1.24 -5.27
C ARG A 84 13.80 -0.97 -3.78
N VAL A 85 14.78 -1.43 -3.00
CA VAL A 85 15.02 -0.98 -1.62
C VAL A 85 16.46 -0.51 -1.53
N GLY A 86 16.63 0.80 -1.40
CA GLY A 86 17.91 1.42 -1.10
C GLY A 86 18.01 1.81 0.38
N LYS A 87 19.11 2.46 0.75
CA LYS A 87 19.34 2.92 2.12
C LYS A 87 18.32 3.97 2.58
N ALA A 88 17.89 4.86 1.68
CA ALA A 88 17.04 5.99 1.99
C ALA A 88 15.70 5.98 1.25
N ILE A 89 15.59 5.28 0.12
CA ILE A 89 14.38 5.27 -0.70
C ILE A 89 14.05 3.84 -1.07
N GLY A 90 12.78 3.49 -1.07
CA GLY A 90 12.31 2.34 -1.81
C GLY A 90 11.12 2.66 -2.69
N VAL A 91 10.90 1.76 -3.64
CA VAL A 91 9.89 1.88 -4.68
C VAL A 91 9.17 0.55 -4.81
N VAL A 92 7.85 0.61 -4.80
CA VAL A 92 6.96 -0.53 -5.03
C VAL A 92 6.09 -0.24 -6.25
N SER A 93 5.90 -1.26 -7.08
CA SER A 93 4.88 -1.28 -8.12
C SER A 93 3.71 -2.13 -7.64
N VAL A 94 2.49 -1.68 -7.93
CA VAL A 94 1.24 -2.35 -7.58
C VAL A 94 0.43 -2.48 -8.86
N GLU A 95 0.15 -3.68 -9.32
CA GLU A 95 -0.67 -3.94 -10.49
C GLU A 95 -2.07 -4.36 -10.06
N PHE A 96 -3.08 -3.78 -10.70
CA PHE A 96 -4.47 -4.18 -10.54
C PHE A 96 -4.87 -5.01 -11.75
N ARG A 97 -5.33 -6.23 -11.53
CA ARG A 97 -5.75 -7.18 -12.56
C ARG A 97 -7.18 -7.64 -12.33
N LYS A 98 -7.90 -7.79 -13.43
CA LYS A 98 -9.19 -8.51 -13.43
C LYS A 98 -8.95 -10.01 -13.36
N GLU A 99 -9.98 -10.76 -13.00
CA GLU A 99 -9.99 -12.24 -13.13
C GLU A 99 -9.63 -12.71 -14.55
N THR A 100 -9.90 -11.89 -15.56
CA THR A 100 -9.51 -12.17 -16.95
C THR A 100 -8.00 -12.11 -17.21
N GLY A 101 -7.20 -11.70 -16.22
CA GLY A 101 -5.75 -11.49 -16.32
C GLY A 101 -5.34 -10.16 -16.94
N LYS A 102 -6.30 -9.33 -17.39
CA LYS A 102 -6.01 -8.00 -17.96
C LYS A 102 -5.65 -7.00 -16.86
N ILE A 103 -4.54 -6.30 -17.03
CA ILE A 103 -4.15 -5.18 -16.15
C ILE A 103 -5.06 -3.99 -16.43
N ILE A 104 -5.68 -3.46 -15.37
CA ILE A 104 -6.62 -2.34 -15.44
C ILE A 104 -6.03 -1.03 -14.90
N ALA A 105 -5.09 -1.12 -13.97
CA ALA A 105 -4.37 0.01 -13.43
C ALA A 105 -3.01 -0.43 -12.91
N GLU A 106 -2.07 0.51 -12.88
CA GLU A 106 -0.75 0.33 -12.31
C GLU A 106 -0.48 1.48 -11.34
N GLY A 107 -0.21 1.14 -10.09
CA GLY A 107 0.26 2.01 -9.03
C GLY A 107 1.79 1.96 -8.89
N ARG A 108 2.39 3.11 -8.59
CA ARG A 108 3.78 3.23 -8.14
C ARG A 108 3.83 4.03 -6.86
N HIS A 109 4.47 3.46 -5.86
CA HIS A 109 4.59 4.07 -4.55
C HIS A 109 6.07 4.17 -4.17
N THR A 110 6.53 5.41 -4.04
CA THR A 110 7.86 5.76 -3.58
C THR A 110 7.79 6.21 -2.13
N PHE A 111 8.65 5.65 -1.28
CA PHE A 111 8.76 6.02 0.13
C PHE A 111 10.20 6.32 0.48
N SER A 112 10.37 7.23 1.44
CA SER A 112 11.66 7.53 2.05
C SER A 112 11.75 6.84 3.40
N PHE A 113 12.82 6.08 3.61
CA PHE A 113 13.14 5.48 4.88
C PHE A 113 13.76 6.52 5.80
N LEU A 114 13.16 6.68 6.97
CA LEU A 114 13.78 7.43 8.04
C LEU A 114 14.78 6.49 8.72
N SER A 115 16.01 6.44 8.20
CA SER A 115 17.11 5.81 8.95
C SER A 115 17.41 6.72 10.13
N LEU A 116 17.12 6.27 11.36
CA LEU A 116 17.48 6.98 12.57
C LEU A 116 19.01 7.10 12.66
N VAL A 117 19.54 8.21 12.17
CA VAL A 117 20.83 8.75 12.62
C VAL A 117 20.50 10.06 13.34
N GLY A 118 20.25 9.97 14.65
CA GLY A 118 20.34 11.00 15.70
C GLY A 118 19.71 12.39 15.52
N HIS A 119 19.81 13.02 14.36
CA HIS A 119 19.44 14.42 14.09
C HIS A 119 17.96 14.62 13.71
N PHE A 120 17.24 13.57 13.30
CA PHE A 120 15.86 13.71 12.81
C PHE A 120 14.79 13.58 13.90
N LEU A 121 15.12 13.09 15.11
CA LEU A 121 14.15 13.03 16.22
C LEU A 121 13.69 14.44 16.63
N HIS A 122 14.58 15.43 16.52
CA HIS A 122 14.26 16.84 16.77
C HIS A 122 13.37 17.44 15.67
N CYS A 123 13.53 17.00 14.41
CA CYS A 123 12.63 17.40 13.31
C CYS A 123 11.29 16.66 13.34
N HIS A 124 11.22 15.43 13.83
CA HIS A 124 9.98 14.67 13.91
C HIS A 124 9.03 15.24 14.98
N LEU A 125 9.56 15.66 16.13
CA LEU A 125 8.79 16.42 17.13
C LEU A 125 8.33 17.77 16.56
N HIS A 126 9.22 18.51 15.89
CA HIS A 126 8.84 19.79 15.29
C HIS A 126 7.81 19.65 14.16
N LEU A 127 7.92 18.63 13.31
CA LEU A 127 6.96 18.35 12.22
C LEU A 127 5.66 17.72 12.74
N SER A 128 5.66 16.95 13.84
CA SER A 128 4.41 16.48 14.46
C SER A 128 3.66 17.63 15.13
N ASP A 129 4.40 18.59 15.72
CA ASP A 129 3.83 19.79 16.33
C ASP A 129 3.34 20.79 15.26
N THR A 130 4.00 20.86 14.11
CA THR A 130 3.63 21.78 13.01
C THR A 130 2.61 21.17 12.03
N TYR A 131 2.63 19.85 11.82
CA TYR A 131 1.76 19.10 10.90
C TYR A 131 1.31 17.78 11.55
N PRO A 132 0.28 17.82 12.43
CA PRO A 132 -0.19 16.64 13.17
C PRO A 132 -0.69 15.50 12.27
N SER A 133 -0.96 15.76 11.00
CA SER A 133 -1.34 14.75 10.00
C SER A 133 -0.23 13.73 9.73
N ILE A 134 1.04 14.13 9.70
CA ILE A 134 2.18 13.27 9.32
C ILE A 134 2.49 12.22 10.40
N ALA A 135 2.42 12.63 11.67
CA ALA A 135 2.55 11.71 12.80
C ALA A 135 1.38 10.72 12.82
N ALA A 136 0.15 11.20 12.60
CA ALA A 136 -1.02 10.35 12.52
C ALA A 136 -0.92 9.31 11.40
N THR A 137 -0.45 9.68 10.20
CA THR A 137 -0.27 8.73 9.08
C THR A 137 0.69 7.59 9.44
N SER A 138 1.78 7.87 10.15
CA SER A 138 2.73 6.83 10.57
C SER A 138 2.12 5.85 11.58
N PHE A 139 1.32 6.34 12.53
CA PHE A 139 0.61 5.50 13.51
C PHE A 139 -0.52 4.66 12.90
N TYR A 140 -1.33 5.23 12.00
CA TYR A 140 -2.38 4.47 11.29
C TYR A 140 -1.78 3.36 10.42
N LYS A 141 -0.62 3.62 9.83
CA LYS A 141 0.10 2.67 8.97
C LYS A 141 0.65 1.49 9.76
N LEU A 142 1.20 1.73 10.95
CA LEU A 142 1.60 0.66 11.87
C LEU A 142 0.40 -0.17 12.35
N LYS A 143 -0.75 0.48 12.62
CA LYS A 143 -1.97 -0.23 13.04
C LYS A 143 -2.64 -1.01 11.90
N ALA A 144 -2.52 -0.55 10.66
CA ALA A 144 -3.00 -1.28 9.49
C ALA A 144 -2.05 -2.42 9.10
N LEU A 145 -0.74 -2.21 9.27
CA LEU A 145 0.27 -3.28 9.17
C LEU A 145 0.03 -4.37 10.21
N SER A 146 -0.31 -4.04 11.46
CA SER A 146 -0.60 -5.07 12.47
C SER A 146 -1.83 -5.93 12.13
N ILE A 147 -2.79 -5.41 11.35
CA ILE A 147 -3.93 -6.19 10.84
C ILE A 147 -3.46 -7.14 9.73
N ILE A 148 -2.55 -6.69 8.86
CA ILE A 148 -1.97 -7.56 7.83
C ILE A 148 -1.04 -8.60 8.48
N GLU A 149 -0.25 -8.23 9.49
CA GLU A 149 0.58 -9.15 10.27
C GLU A 149 -0.27 -10.17 11.04
N SER A 150 -1.44 -9.79 11.58
CA SER A 150 -2.31 -10.76 12.23
C SER A 150 -2.90 -11.75 11.24
N GLN A 151 -3.20 -11.31 10.01
CA GLN A 151 -3.64 -12.21 8.93
C GLN A 151 -2.49 -13.09 8.42
N TYR A 152 -1.27 -12.55 8.36
CA TYR A 152 -0.04 -13.28 8.01
C TYR A 152 0.26 -14.40 9.01
N ASN A 153 0.24 -14.11 10.32
CA ASN A 153 0.48 -15.11 11.35
C ASN A 153 -0.60 -16.20 11.43
N ASP A 154 -1.81 -15.96 10.92
CA ASP A 154 -2.86 -16.98 10.79
C ASP A 154 -2.70 -17.85 9.52
N SER A 155 -1.89 -17.44 8.53
CA SER A 155 -1.69 -18.22 7.29
C SER A 155 -0.51 -19.21 7.36
N ASP A 156 0.30 -19.15 8.42
CA ASP A 156 1.43 -20.06 8.69
C ASP A 156 1.04 -21.28 9.58
N LEU A 157 -0.24 -21.69 9.58
CA LEU A 157 -0.77 -22.89 10.27
C LEU A 157 -1.33 -23.94 9.29
#